data_AF-J9F6H6-F1
#
_entry.id   AF-J9F6H6-F1
#
_cell.length_a   1.000
_cell.length_b   1.000
_cell.length_c   1.000
_cell.angle_alpha   90.00
_cell.angle_beta   90.00
_cell.angle_gamma   90.00
#
_symmetry.space_group_name_H-M   'P 1'
#
loop_
_entity.id
_entity.type
_entity.pdbx_description
1 polymer ?
#
loop_
_entity_poly.entity_id
_entity_poly.type
_entity_poly.pdbx_seq_one_letter_code
_entity_poly.pdbx_strand_id
1 'polypeptide(L)'
;MNSKPVAIGYLERFAADYERNQLLQQGAHVTANVAPANGKKVAVVGSGPAGLSFAGEMVKRGYAVTVFEALHEIGGVLKYGIPEFRLPNEIVDFEINNLRE
;
A
#
# COMPACT_ATOMS: atom_id res chain seq x y z
N MET A 1 5.12 -36.04 7.10
CA MET A 1 5.19 -34.58 6.88
C MET A 1 6.41 -34.03 7.63
N ASN A 2 7.62 -34.14 7.06
CA ASN A 2 8.89 -33.72 7.69
C ASN A 2 9.77 -32.85 6.76
N SER A 3 9.19 -32.28 5.69
CA SER A 3 9.90 -31.34 4.83
C SER A 3 10.04 -29.98 5.52
N LYS A 4 11.13 -29.26 5.22
CA LYS A 4 11.30 -27.88 5.69
C LYS A 4 10.10 -27.03 5.25
N PRO A 5 9.60 -26.12 6.11
CA PRO A 5 8.54 -25.18 5.72
C PRO A 5 8.96 -24.33 4.52
N VAL A 6 7.99 -23.97 3.69
CA VAL A 6 8.21 -23.02 2.59
C VAL A 6 8.37 -21.62 3.17
N ALA A 7 9.35 -20.89 2.67
CA ALA A 7 9.62 -19.51 3.09
C ALA A 7 8.68 -18.52 2.38
N ILE A 8 7.38 -18.61 2.66
CA ILE A 8 6.33 -17.85 1.96
C ILE A 8 6.61 -16.35 1.95
N GLY A 9 6.96 -15.76 3.10
CA GLY A 9 7.24 -14.32 3.18
C GLY A 9 8.46 -13.87 2.37
N TYR A 10 9.47 -14.72 2.19
CA TYR A 10 10.60 -14.39 1.31
C TYR A 10 10.23 -14.47 -0.17
N LEU A 11 9.37 -15.42 -0.54
CA LEU A 11 8.85 -15.53 -1.91
C LEU A 11 7.95 -14.34 -2.25
N GLU A 12 7.07 -13.94 -1.33
CA GLU A 12 6.22 -12.76 -1.47
C GLU A 12 7.06 -11.48 -1.62
N ARG A 13 8.03 -11.29 -0.72
CA ARG A 13 8.94 -10.15 -0.80
C ARG A 13 9.69 -10.12 -2.13
N PHE A 14 10.25 -11.24 -2.58
CA PHE A 14 10.96 -11.30 -3.85
C PHE A 14 10.08 -10.88 -5.03
N ALA A 15 8.85 -11.39 -5.08
CA ALA A 15 7.91 -11.05 -6.15
C ALA A 15 7.53 -9.56 -6.14
N ALA A 16 7.21 -9.01 -4.96
CA ALA A 16 6.87 -7.60 -4.79
C ALA A 16 8.06 -6.67 -5.12
N ASP A 17 9.25 -6.98 -4.61
CA ASP A 17 10.47 -6.22 -4.89
C ASP A 17 10.80 -6.25 -6.39
N TYR A 18 10.61 -7.40 -7.05
CA TYR A 18 10.82 -7.53 -8.49
C TYR A 18 9.87 -6.62 -9.28
N GLU A 19 8.56 -6.68 -9.01
CA GLU A 19 7.56 -5.84 -9.68
C GLU A 19 7.83 -4.35 -9.45
N ARG A 20 8.04 -3.94 -8.19
CA ARG A 20 8.37 -2.55 -7.84
C ARG A 20 9.57 -2.04 -8.63
N ASN A 21 10.65 -2.81 -8.72
CA ASN A 21 11.84 -2.41 -9.46
C ASN A 21 11.58 -2.27 -10.96
N GLN A 22 10.73 -3.13 -11.55
CA GLN A 22 10.32 -3.00 -12.94
C GLN A 22 9.49 -1.73 -13.18
N LEU A 23 8.52 -1.45 -12.30
CA LEU A 23 7.69 -0.25 -12.36
C LEU A 23 8.53 1.03 -12.25
N LEU A 24 9.48 1.07 -11.30
CA LEU A 24 10.39 2.19 -11.12
C LEU A 24 11.28 2.43 -12.37
N GLN A 25 11.78 1.37 -13.01
CA GLN A 25 12.57 1.49 -14.24
C GLN A 25 11.75 2.03 -15.42
N GLN A 26 10.46 1.70 -15.46
CA GLN A 26 9.54 2.10 -16.52
C GLN A 26 8.91 3.48 -16.25
N GLY A 27 9.09 4.05 -15.06
CA GLY A 27 8.34 5.23 -14.61
C GLY A 27 6.82 4.98 -14.61
N ALA A 28 6.43 3.74 -14.34
CA ALA A 28 5.05 3.28 -14.34
C ALA A 28 4.55 3.07 -12.90
N HIS A 29 3.24 3.01 -12.76
CA HIS A 29 2.54 2.82 -11.49
C HIS A 29 1.61 1.61 -11.57
N VAL A 30 1.19 1.10 -10.42
CA VAL A 30 0.27 -0.02 -10.38
C VAL A 30 -1.11 0.41 -10.89
N THR A 31 -1.51 -0.11 -12.04
CA THR A 31 -2.85 0.18 -12.59
C THR A 31 -3.91 -0.67 -11.89
N ALA A 32 -4.80 -0.04 -11.14
CA ALA A 32 -5.96 -0.71 -10.57
C ALA A 32 -7.17 -0.66 -11.51
N ASN A 33 -7.90 -1.77 -11.62
CA ASN A 33 -9.23 -1.76 -12.23
C ASN A 33 -10.21 -1.04 -11.28
N VAL A 34 -10.49 0.24 -11.57
CA VAL A 34 -11.41 1.07 -10.79
C VAL A 34 -12.79 1.06 -11.44
N ALA A 35 -13.82 0.74 -10.64
CA ALA A 35 -15.21 0.83 -11.08
C ALA A 35 -15.61 2.30 -11.35
N PRO A 36 -16.62 2.55 -12.20
CA PRO A 36 -17.11 3.90 -12.45
C PRO A 36 -17.50 4.63 -11.15
N ALA A 37 -17.27 5.94 -11.11
CA ALA A 37 -17.58 6.76 -9.95
C ALA A 37 -19.06 6.60 -9.54
N ASN A 38 -19.28 6.24 -8.28
CA ASN A 38 -20.62 5.97 -7.75
C ASN A 38 -21.27 7.20 -7.09
N GLY A 39 -20.59 8.35 -7.10
CA GLY A 39 -21.06 9.63 -6.57
C GLY A 39 -21.02 9.76 -5.03
N LYS A 40 -20.56 8.73 -4.30
CA LYS A 40 -20.48 8.75 -2.83
C LYS A 40 -19.07 9.09 -2.36
N LYS A 41 -19.00 9.83 -1.25
CA LYS A 41 -17.74 10.24 -0.61
C LYS A 41 -17.52 9.47 0.69
N VAL A 42 -16.27 9.11 0.95
CA VAL A 42 -15.86 8.36 2.14
C VAL A 42 -14.69 9.08 2.80
N ALA A 43 -14.80 9.35 4.10
CA ALA A 43 -13.70 9.85 4.92
C ALA A 43 -13.10 8.70 5.73
N VAL A 44 -11.78 8.56 5.67
CA VAL A 44 -11.00 7.60 6.46
C VAL A 44 -10.14 8.39 7.44
N VAL A 45 -10.22 8.07 8.72
CA VAL A 45 -9.43 8.74 9.77
C VAL A 45 -8.31 7.80 10.23
N GLY A 46 -7.07 8.21 10.00
CA GLY A 46 -5.85 7.45 10.22
C GLY A 46 -5.31 6.81 8.95
N SER A 47 -4.00 7.00 8.71
CA SER A 47 -3.26 6.47 7.55
C SER A 47 -2.44 5.22 7.88
N GLY A 48 -2.78 4.52 8.96
CA GLY A 48 -2.17 3.22 9.27
C GLY A 48 -2.57 2.13 8.27
N PRO A 49 -2.06 0.89 8.44
CA PRO A 49 -2.34 -0.23 7.55
C PRO A 49 -3.83 -0.42 7.27
N ALA A 50 -4.66 -0.40 8.33
CA ALA A 50 -6.10 -0.60 8.19
C ALA A 50 -6.79 0.50 7.37
N GLY A 51 -6.41 1.76 7.59
CA GLY A 51 -6.99 2.89 6.87
C GLY A 51 -6.61 2.89 5.39
N LEU A 52 -5.34 2.64 5.07
CA LEU A 52 -4.85 2.57 3.70
C LEU A 52 -5.43 1.36 2.94
N SER A 53 -5.51 0.18 3.57
CA SER A 53 -6.15 -0.99 2.96
C SER A 53 -7.62 -0.75 2.64
N PHE A 54 -8.37 -0.15 3.58
CA PHE A 54 -9.77 0.20 3.34
C PHE A 54 -9.92 1.26 2.24
N ALA A 55 -9.07 2.28 2.24
CA ALA A 55 -9.08 3.33 1.22
C ALA A 55 -8.87 2.74 -0.19
N GLY A 56 -7.84 1.90 -0.37
CA GLY A 56 -7.57 1.27 -1.66
C GLY A 56 -8.73 0.41 -2.17
N GLU A 57 -9.40 -0.34 -1.29
CA GLU A 57 -10.55 -1.15 -1.67
C GLU A 57 -11.78 -0.30 -2.04
N MET A 58 -12.02 0.80 -1.33
CA MET A 58 -13.13 1.71 -1.65
C MET A 58 -12.89 2.46 -2.97
N VAL A 59 -11.65 2.87 -3.26
CA VAL A 59 -11.29 3.50 -4.54
C VAL A 59 -11.59 2.55 -5.69
N LYS A 60 -11.18 1.27 -5.60
CA LYS A 60 -11.50 0.24 -6.62
C LYS A 60 -13.00 0.09 -6.88
N ARG A 61 -13.85 0.39 -5.90
CA ARG A 61 -15.32 0.33 -5.98
C ARG A 61 -15.97 1.65 -6.45
N GLY A 62 -15.17 2.63 -6.87
CA GLY A 62 -15.64 3.90 -7.43
C GLY A 62 -16.09 4.92 -6.39
N TYR A 63 -15.70 4.76 -5.11
CA TYR A 63 -15.94 5.79 -4.09
C TYR A 63 -14.87 6.89 -4.16
N ALA A 64 -15.28 8.14 -3.91
CA ALA A 64 -14.33 9.23 -3.70
C ALA A 64 -13.84 9.22 -2.24
N VAL A 65 -12.62 8.75 -2.01
CA VAL A 65 -12.05 8.56 -0.67
C VAL A 65 -11.14 9.73 -0.30
N THR A 66 -11.20 10.17 0.96
CA THR A 66 -10.24 11.13 1.55
C THR A 66 -9.72 10.56 2.86
N VAL A 67 -8.39 10.45 2.97
CA VAL A 67 -7.71 9.98 4.18
C VAL A 67 -7.21 11.18 4.98
N PHE A 68 -7.53 11.21 6.27
CA PHE A 68 -7.08 12.22 7.23
C PHE A 68 -6.05 11.61 8.17
N GLU A 69 -4.88 12.23 8.32
CA GLU A 69 -3.82 11.81 9.22
C GLU A 69 -3.49 12.93 10.20
N ALA A 70 -3.22 12.57 11.45
CA ALA A 70 -2.88 13.51 12.52
C ALA A 70 -1.37 13.80 12.58
N LEU A 71 -0.55 12.86 12.12
CA LEU A 71 0.91 12.97 12.08
C LEU A 71 1.43 13.63 10.78
N HIS A 72 2.73 13.92 10.76
CA HIS A 72 3.39 14.65 9.67
C HIS A 72 3.47 13.85 8.36
N GLU A 73 3.59 12.53 8.48
CA GLU A 73 3.68 11.59 7.37
C GLU A 73 2.57 10.56 7.46
N ILE A 74 2.16 10.07 6.30
CA ILE A 74 1.18 9.00 6.16
C ILE A 74 1.85 7.63 6.27
N GLY A 75 1.15 6.63 6.83
CA GLY A 75 1.64 5.26 7.00
C GLY A 75 1.49 4.73 8.43
N GLY A 76 1.22 5.59 9.41
CA GLY A 76 1.01 5.20 10.81
C GLY A 76 2.15 4.34 11.36
N VAL A 77 1.82 3.16 11.92
CA VAL A 77 2.83 2.25 12.49
C VAL A 77 3.88 1.76 11.47
N LEU A 78 3.57 1.78 10.16
CA LEU A 78 4.51 1.37 9.11
C LEU A 78 5.70 2.36 9.01
N LYS A 79 5.46 3.65 9.26
CA LYS A 79 6.47 4.71 9.28
C LYS A 79 7.04 4.95 10.67
N TYR A 80 6.16 5.00 11.68
CA TYR A 80 6.52 5.47 13.02
C TYR A 80 6.85 4.35 14.01
N GLY A 81 6.48 3.09 13.71
CA GLY A 81 6.59 1.99 14.66
C GLY A 81 7.58 0.89 14.27
N ILE A 82 7.77 0.63 12.97
CA ILE A 82 8.67 -0.43 12.48
C ILE A 82 10.04 0.18 12.14
N PRO A 83 11.15 -0.37 12.68
CA PRO A 83 12.48 0.13 12.35
C PRO A 83 12.82 -0.04 10.86
N GLU A 84 13.56 0.91 10.30
CA GLU A 84 13.88 0.99 8.86
C GLU A 84 14.65 -0.24 8.33
N PHE A 85 15.51 -0.85 9.15
CA PHE A 85 16.22 -2.09 8.79
C PHE A 85 15.29 -3.31 8.66
N ARG A 86 14.08 -3.25 9.21
CA ARG A 86 13.04 -4.28 9.05
C ARG A 86 12.08 -3.95 7.92
N LEU A 87 11.68 -2.68 7.81
CA LEU A 87 10.79 -2.19 6.77
C LEU A 87 11.32 -0.82 6.28
N PRO A 88 12.02 -0.78 5.13
CA PRO A 88 12.50 0.47 4.57
C PRO A 88 11.37 1.45 4.25
N ASN A 89 11.54 2.71 4.65
CA ASN A 89 10.53 3.75 4.46
C ASN A 89 10.20 3.98 2.97
N GLU A 90 11.19 3.82 2.09
CA GLU A 90 11.01 3.95 0.64
C GLU A 90 10.04 2.93 0.02
N ILE A 91 9.82 1.79 0.69
CA ILE A 91 8.85 0.79 0.25
C ILE A 91 7.45 1.26 0.67
N VAL A 92 7.31 1.75 1.90
CA VAL A 92 6.05 2.32 2.39
C VAL A 92 5.62 3.52 1.54
N ASP A 93 6.56 4.40 1.20
CA ASP A 93 6.29 5.56 0.34
C ASP A 93 5.85 5.15 -1.06
N PHE A 94 6.47 4.12 -1.64
CA PHE A 94 6.07 3.58 -2.95
C PHE A 94 4.63 3.08 -2.95
N GLU A 95 4.25 2.26 -1.96
CA GLU A 95 2.89 1.72 -1.84
C GLU A 95 1.84 2.82 -1.64
N ILE A 96 2.17 3.80 -0.81
CA ILE A 96 1.30 4.94 -0.54
C ILE A 96 1.10 5.81 -1.79
N ASN A 97 2.16 6.04 -2.57
CA ASN A 97 2.06 6.81 -3.80
C ASN A 97 1.21 6.09 -4.85
N ASN A 98 1.35 4.75 -4.98
CA ASN A 98 0.49 3.96 -5.85
C ASN A 98 -1.00 4.03 -5.47
N LEU A 99 -1.34 4.31 -4.21
CA LEU A 99 -2.73 4.49 -3.76
C LEU A 99 -3.29 5.89 -4.04
N ARG A 100 -2.43 6.88 -4.30
CA ARG A 100 -2.83 8.27 -4.55
C ARG A 100 -3.20 8.54 -6.00
N GLU A 101 -2.61 7.78 -6.91
CA GLU A 101 -2.78 7.90 -8.36
C GLU A 101 -4.00 7.09 -8.86
#